data_AF-A0A7J2VUU8-F1
#
_entry.id   AF-A0A7J2VUU8-F1
#
_cell.length_a   1.000
_cell.length_b   1.000
_cell.length_c   1.000
_cell.angle_alpha   90.00
_cell.angle_beta   90.00
_cell.angle_gamma   90.00
#
_symmetry.space_group_name_H-M   'P 1'
#
loop_
_entity.id
_entity.type
_entity.pdbx_description
1 polymer ?
#
loop_
_entity_poly.entity_id
_entity_poly.type
_entity_poly.pdbx_seq_one_letter_code
_entity_poly.pdbx_strand_id
1 'polypeptide(L)'
;MFQDLDFGEIKILEIIKDKPMRIEKIVEELDKQGINATYDQIWKKLVKMVEEGIVEKGEIEVRVSDKRRFITVYKLKNEYRKELDETLSFIHSIFISNNYEDLEKWE
;
A
#
# COMPACT_ATOMS: atom_id res chain seq x y z
N MET A 1 10.27 -9.82 6.23
CA MET A 1 10.38 -8.39 6.64
C MET A 1 9.00 -7.78 6.85
N PHE A 2 7.98 -8.18 6.08
CA PHE A 2 6.61 -7.69 6.25
C PHE A 2 5.77 -8.29 7.38
N GLN A 3 6.36 -9.13 8.25
CA GLN A 3 5.64 -9.68 9.41
C GLN A 3 5.32 -8.63 10.48
N ASP A 4 6.09 -7.52 10.50
CA ASP A 4 5.89 -6.40 11.43
C ASP A 4 5.02 -5.28 10.84
N LEU A 5 4.58 -5.42 9.58
CA LEU A 5 3.68 -4.45 8.95
C LEU A 5 2.23 -4.77 9.27
N ASP A 6 1.46 -3.74 9.60
CA ASP A 6 0.02 -3.91 9.74
C ASP A 6 -0.69 -3.99 8.38
N PHE A 7 -1.94 -4.45 8.39
CA PHE A 7 -2.75 -4.60 7.17
C PHE A 7 -2.88 -3.29 6.38
N GLY A 8 -2.91 -2.14 7.06
CA GLY A 8 -2.96 -0.84 6.41
C GLY A 8 -1.66 -0.50 5.70
N GLU A 9 -0.50 -0.81 6.29
CA GLU A 9 0.81 -0.67 5.65
C GLU A 9 0.90 -1.57 4.41
N ILE A 10 0.49 -2.83 4.50
CA ILE A 10 0.47 -3.77 3.35
C ILE A 10 -0.40 -3.22 2.22
N LYS A 11 -1.56 -2.65 2.53
CA LYS A 11 -2.47 -2.06 1.53
C LYS A 11 -1.90 -0.80 0.88
N ILE A 12 -1.20 0.04 1.64
CA ILE A 12 -0.45 1.18 1.08
C ILE A 12 0.61 0.66 0.10
N LEU A 13 1.38 -0.36 0.48
CA LEU A 13 2.42 -0.94 -0.36
C LEU A 13 1.85 -1.54 -1.66
N GLU A 14 0.69 -2.20 -1.59
CA GLU A 14 -0.04 -2.72 -2.76
C GLU A 14 -0.39 -1.60 -3.74
N ILE A 15 -0.91 -0.47 -3.24
CA ILE A 15 -1.30 0.69 -4.06
C ILE A 15 -0.09 1.30 -4.78
N ILE A 16 1.04 1.43 -4.09
CA ILE A 16 2.26 2.08 -4.63
C ILE A 16 3.25 1.10 -5.27
N LYS A 17 2.85 -0.17 -5.45
CA LYS A 17 3.69 -1.25 -5.99
C LYS A 17 4.12 -0.97 -7.42
N ASP A 18 3.18 -0.49 -8.25
CA ASP A 18 3.38 -0.44 -9.71
C ASP A 18 3.79 0.94 -10.21
N LYS A 19 3.38 1.99 -9.52
CA LYS A 19 3.64 3.37 -9.92
C LYS A 19 3.82 4.27 -8.71
N PRO A 20 4.64 5.34 -8.83
CA PRO A 20 4.73 6.35 -7.79
C PRO A 20 3.39 7.07 -7.62
N MET A 21 2.94 7.24 -6.37
CA MET A 21 1.67 7.88 -6.06
C MET A 21 1.81 8.95 -4.97
N ARG A 22 0.94 9.96 -5.05
CA ARG A 22 0.82 11.01 -4.04
C ARG A 22 -0.07 10.54 -2.90
N ILE A 23 0.12 11.09 -1.69
CA ILE A 23 -0.62 10.69 -0.49
C ILE A 23 -2.13 10.85 -0.69
N GLU A 24 -2.58 11.93 -1.33
CA GLU A 24 -4.00 12.16 -1.59
C GLU A 24 -4.61 11.03 -2.42
N LYS A 25 -3.85 10.52 -3.42
CA LYS A 25 -4.30 9.38 -4.23
C LYS A 25 -4.26 8.06 -3.47
N ILE A 26 -3.30 7.87 -2.58
CA ILE A 26 -3.26 6.67 -1.72
C ILE A 26 -4.47 6.65 -0.80
N VAL A 27 -4.83 7.79 -0.19
CA VAL A 27 -6.03 7.93 0.64
C VAL A 27 -7.30 7.61 -0.17
N GLU A 28 -7.43 8.18 -1.37
CA GLU A 28 -8.57 7.88 -2.26
C GLU A 28 -8.67 6.38 -2.62
N GLU A 29 -7.55 5.70 -2.91
CA GLU A 29 -7.57 4.26 -3.24
C GLU A 29 -7.86 3.38 -2.03
N LEU A 30 -7.44 3.77 -0.83
CA LEU A 30 -7.80 3.07 0.40
C LEU A 30 -9.29 3.22 0.73
N ASP A 31 -9.84 4.42 0.54
CA ASP A 31 -11.27 4.69 0.76
C ASP A 31 -12.15 3.85 -0.18
N LYS A 32 -11.77 3.70 -1.46
CA LYS A 32 -12.44 2.79 -2.42
C LYS A 32 -12.43 1.34 -1.98
N GLN A 33 -11.42 0.93 -1.23
CA GLN A 33 -11.30 -0.42 -0.66
C GLN A 33 -12.01 -0.56 0.70
N GLY A 34 -12.72 0.48 1.15
CA GLY A 34 -13.40 0.51 2.45
C GLY A 34 -12.47 0.72 3.64
N ILE A 35 -11.20 1.09 3.38
CA ILE A 35 -10.19 1.32 4.42
C ILE A 35 -10.14 2.83 4.70
N ASN A 36 -10.83 3.26 5.75
CA ASN A 36 -10.83 4.65 6.14
C ASN A 36 -9.51 5.01 6.86
N ALA A 37 -8.69 5.83 6.21
CA ALA A 37 -7.44 6.31 6.76
C ALA A 37 -7.25 7.79 6.44
N THR A 38 -6.89 8.58 7.46
CA THR A 38 -6.62 10.00 7.31
C THR A 38 -5.27 10.25 6.65
N TYR A 39 -5.11 11.41 6.01
CA TYR A 39 -3.86 11.85 5.41
C TYR A 39 -2.67 11.72 6.39
N ASP A 40 -2.83 12.19 7.63
CA ASP A 40 -1.78 12.15 8.66
C ASP A 40 -1.37 10.72 9.04
N GLN A 41 -2.33 9.79 9.09
CA GLN A 41 -2.03 8.38 9.36
C GLN A 41 -1.23 7.76 8.21
N ILE A 42 -1.60 8.03 6.97
CA ILE A 42 -0.89 7.54 5.78
C ILE A 42 0.50 8.18 5.71
N TRP A 43 0.62 9.48 5.98
CA TRP A 43 1.89 10.17 5.99
C TRP A 43 2.86 9.58 7.02
N LYS A 44 2.41 9.34 8.27
CA LYS A 44 3.25 8.69 9.30
C LYS A 44 3.75 7.31 8.89
N LYS A 45 2.86 6.49 8.32
CA LYS A 45 3.20 5.15 7.82
C LYS A 45 4.23 5.21 6.67
N LEU A 46 4.03 6.11 5.71
CA LEU A 46 4.96 6.31 4.61
C LEU A 46 6.34 6.81 5.08
N VAL A 47 6.38 7.73 6.05
CA VAL A 47 7.65 8.20 6.63
C VAL A 47 8.42 7.04 7.25
N LYS A 48 7.76 6.24 8.10
CA LYS A 48 8.37 5.04 8.71
C LYS A 48 8.90 4.07 7.65
N MET A 49 8.09 3.74 6.64
CA MET A 49 8.51 2.81 5.58
C MET A 49 9.63 3.38 4.67
N VAL A 50 9.77 4.71 4.60
CA VAL A 50 10.91 5.35 3.93
C VAL A 50 12.18 5.25 4.79
N GLU A 51 12.07 5.45 6.11
CA GLU A 51 13.18 5.28 7.06
C GLU A 51 13.67 3.83 7.13
N GLU A 52 12.76 2.87 7.07
CA GLU A 52 13.05 1.44 6.97
C GLU A 52 13.60 1.03 5.60
N GLY A 53 13.57 1.94 4.62
CA GLY A 53 14.10 1.71 3.29
C GLY A 53 13.21 0.86 2.38
N ILE A 54 11.97 0.56 2.78
CA ILE A 54 10.99 -0.21 2.00
C ILE A 54 10.42 0.64 0.85
N VAL A 55 10.14 1.91 1.15
CA VAL A 55 9.52 2.87 0.22
C VAL A 55 10.56 3.92 -0.19
N GLU A 56 10.53 4.29 -1.46
CA GLU A 56 11.27 5.42 -2.00
C GLU A 56 10.36 6.66 -2.09
N LYS A 57 10.85 7.79 -1.56
CA LYS A 57 10.23 9.11 -1.70
C LYS A 57 10.89 9.83 -2.88
N GLY A 58 10.09 10.30 -3.82
CA GLY A 58 10.53 11.09 -4.97
C GLY A 58 9.68 12.34 -5.20
N GLU A 59 10.01 13.09 -6.24
CA GLU A 59 9.23 14.24 -6.69
C GLU A 59 8.97 14.13 -8.19
N ILE A 60 7.75 14.48 -8.60
CA ILE A 60 7.38 14.59 -10.02
C ILE A 60 7.01 16.03 -10.36
N GLU A 61 7.49 16.51 -11.49
CA GLU A 61 7.05 17.80 -12.04
C GLU A 61 5.66 17.62 -12.65
N VAL A 62 4.69 18.39 -12.18
CA VAL A 62 3.40 18.54 -12.83
C VAL A 62 3.22 19.97 -13.32
N ARG A 63 2.58 20.10 -14.47
CA ARG A 63 2.19 21.40 -15.02
C ARG A 63 0.75 21.70 -14.63
N VAL A 64 0.55 22.75 -13.85
CA VAL A 64 -0.78 23.27 -13.51
C VAL A 64 -0.89 24.66 -14.12
N SER A 65 -1.62 24.75 -15.23
CA SER A 65 -1.71 25.96 -16.06
C SER A 65 -0.31 26.40 -16.55
N ASP A 66 0.08 27.65 -16.30
CA ASP A 66 1.38 28.21 -16.69
C ASP A 66 2.47 28.00 -15.62
N LYS A 67 2.17 27.30 -14.53
CA LYS A 67 3.11 27.07 -13.41
C LYS A 67 3.52 25.61 -13.33
N ARG A 68 4.82 25.38 -13.17
CA ARG A 68 5.39 24.08 -12.81
C ARG A 68 5.32 23.91 -11.29
N ARG A 69 4.86 22.76 -10.82
CA ARG A 69 4.86 22.39 -9.41
C ARG A 69 5.49 21.03 -9.27
N PHE A 70 6.39 20.88 -8.30
CA PHE A 70 6.88 19.58 -7.89
C PHE A 70 5.94 19.02 -6.85
N ILE A 71 5.61 17.72 -6.97
CA ILE A 71 4.78 17.04 -6.00
C ILE A 71 5.49 15.78 -5.53
N THR A 72 5.50 15.60 -4.21
CA THR A 72 6.03 14.42 -3.56
C THR A 72 5.21 13.18 -3.91
N VAL A 73 5.91 12.12 -4.27
CA VAL A 73 5.36 10.80 -4.57
C VAL A 73 6.11 9.72 -3.83
N TYR A 74 5.46 8.59 -3.63
CA TYR A 74 5.98 7.42 -2.93
C TYR A 74 5.83 6.19 -3.81
N LYS A 75 6.85 5.34 -3.83
CA LYS A 75 6.88 4.10 -4.60
C LYS A 75 7.52 2.98 -3.78
N LEU A 76 6.98 1.77 -3.85
CA LEU A 76 7.66 0.60 -3.31
C LEU A 76 8.96 0.35 -4.08
N LYS A 77 10.07 0.10 -3.36
CA LYS A 77 11.31 -0.28 -4.04
C LYS A 77 11.16 -1.64 -4.72
N ASN A 78 11.79 -1.77 -5.88
CA ASN A 78 11.65 -2.95 -6.73
C ASN A 78 12.04 -4.26 -6.04
N GLU A 79 13.03 -4.22 -5.14
CA GLU A 79 13.51 -5.39 -4.39
C GLU A 79 12.42 -6.03 -3.51
N TYR A 80 11.46 -5.25 -3.03
CA TYR A 80 10.39 -5.73 -2.16
C TYR A 80 9.09 -6.11 -2.90
N ARG A 81 9.01 -5.89 -4.22
CA ARG A 81 7.78 -6.20 -4.98
C ARG A 81 7.42 -7.68 -4.91
N LYS A 82 8.42 -8.56 -5.01
CA LYS A 82 8.22 -10.01 -4.92
C LYS A 82 7.76 -10.45 -3.53
N GLU A 83 8.41 -9.94 -2.47
CA GLU A 83 8.02 -10.25 -1.08
C GLU A 83 6.58 -9.79 -0.79
N LEU A 84 6.17 -8.65 -1.35
CA LEU A 84 4.80 -8.16 -1.20
C LEU A 84 3.80 -9.07 -1.90
N ASP A 85 4.10 -9.52 -3.12
CA ASP A 85 3.23 -10.44 -3.88
C ASP A 85 3.06 -11.78 -3.15
N GLU A 86 4.14 -12.32 -2.57
CA GLU A 86 4.10 -13.53 -1.74
C GLU A 86 3.26 -13.30 -0.47
N THR A 87 3.40 -12.15 0.18
CA THR A 87 2.62 -11.78 1.37
C THR A 87 1.13 -11.65 1.04
N LEU A 88 0.77 -10.99 -0.06
CA LEU A 88 -0.62 -10.85 -0.52
C LEU A 88 -1.23 -12.22 -0.89
N SER A 89 -0.45 -13.09 -1.53
CA SER A 89 -0.88 -14.45 -1.87
C SER A 89 -1.15 -15.28 -0.60
N PHE A 90 -0.30 -15.16 0.41
CA PHE A 90 -0.48 -15.81 1.69
C PHE A 90 -1.74 -15.30 2.40
N ILE A 91 -1.94 -13.99 2.47
CA ILE A 91 -3.16 -13.39 3.03
C ILE A 91 -4.41 -13.93 2.32
N HIS A 92 -4.43 -13.94 0.98
CA HIS A 92 -5.55 -14.51 0.21
C HIS A 92 -5.78 -15.99 0.50
N SER A 93 -4.73 -16.82 0.68
CA SER A 93 -4.89 -18.23 1.01
C SER A 93 -5.58 -18.45 2.36
N ILE A 94 -5.27 -17.65 3.39
CA ILE A 94 -5.91 -17.74 4.70
C ILE A 94 -7.40 -17.40 4.61
N PHE A 95 -7.75 -16.37 3.85
CA PHE A 95 -9.16 -15.99 3.65
C PHE A 95 -9.96 -17.05 2.90
N ILE A 96 -9.34 -17.81 1.99
CA ILE A 96 -10.00 -18.89 1.27
C ILE A 96 -10.15 -20.13 2.17
N SER A 97 -9.12 -20.50 2.94
CA SER A 97 -9.15 -21.67 3.82
C SER A 97 -10.17 -21.54 4.96
N ASN A 98 -10.37 -20.33 5.51
CA ASN A 98 -11.39 -20.10 6.54
C ASN A 98 -12.84 -20.19 6.02
N ASN A 99 -13.08 -20.15 4.71
CA ASN A 99 -14.42 -20.35 4.13
C ASN A 99 -14.73 -21.83 3.84
N TYR A 100 -13.73 -22.71 3.84
CA TYR A 100 -13.93 -24.14 3.57
C TYR A 100 -14.29 -24.94 4.84
N GLU A 101 -13.82 -24.54 6.03
CA GLU A 101 -14.18 -25.23 7.29
C GLU A 101 -15.65 -25.03 7.71
N ASP A 102 -16.34 -24.01 7.20
CA ASP A 102 -17.78 -23.82 7.44
C ASP A 102 -18.68 -24.60 6.47
N LEU A 103 -18.14 -25.10 5.35
CA LEU A 103 -18.90 -25.90 4.38
C LEU A 103 -18.92 -27.40 4.73
N GLU A 104 -17.90 -27.92 5.41
CA GLU A 104 -17.83 -29.34 5.81
C GLU A 104 -18.59 -29.68 7.11
N LYS A 105 -19.11 -28.69 7.85
CA LYS A 105 -19.94 -28.95 9.05
C LYS A 105 -21.44 -29.14 8.76
N TRP A 106 -21.82 -29.22 7.48
CA TRP A 106 -23.21 -29.39 7.03
C TRP A 106 -23.44 -30.62 6.14
N GLU A 107 -22.56 -31.63 6.17
CA GLU A 107 -22.86 -33.00 5.68
C GLU A 107 -22.99 -34.01 6.82
#